data_AF-A0A2M8KSE2-F1
#
_entry.id   AF-A0A2M8KSE2-F1
#
_cell.length_a   1.000
_cell.length_b   1.000
_cell.length_c   1.000
_cell.angle_alpha   90.00
_cell.angle_beta   90.00
_cell.angle_gamma   90.00
#
_symmetry.space_group_name_H-M   'P 1'
#
loop_
_entity.id
_entity.type
_entity.pdbx_description
1 polymer ?
#
loop_
_entity_poly.entity_id
_entity_poly.type
_entity_poly.pdbx_seq_one_letter_code
_entity_poly.pdbx_strand_id
1 'polypeptide(L)'
;MVDVSLIIIALLVLVIVVGVIILFKKSGQSHSSEMLEYLKQTMQTVHETNRRYDELTHMVSKQLADQSTGFFSTLQKNSADMNQRLDKAAQVIGAVQKNIGELSEVGRSIKDLQDYLRSPKLRGNIGEHILVEALRQLLPRELYEIQYAFPSGETVDAIIKIGDMYIPIDSKFPMENFTKMNKTHAEEKKLAQKQFFIDVRKHIADIAKKYISANAKTVNYALMYVPSESIYYEIIQHDDIFNLSRDKSVLLVSPMSFNAFLRAVLMSLQGIRVQKKAREILSILESTKKEYEKIDEALGVLEKHFGNAYNQLQNVNKFFMRLGTKLEQTKHVELPVRKEEEASV
;
A
#
# COMPACT_ATOMS: atom_id res chain seq x y z
N MET A 1 -1.76 27.00 -29.97
CA MET A 1 -0.40 26.84 -30.50
C MET A 1 -0.55 26.35 -31.92
N VAL A 2 -0.02 27.07 -32.93
CA VAL A 2 -0.05 26.59 -34.31
C VAL A 2 0.83 25.34 -34.38
N ASP A 3 0.28 24.26 -34.93
CA ASP A 3 0.91 22.95 -34.98
C ASP A 3 2.19 23.02 -35.85
N VAL A 4 3.34 22.72 -35.25
CA VAL A 4 4.65 22.83 -35.90
C VAL A 4 4.69 21.96 -37.17
N SER A 5 3.94 20.85 -37.18
CA SER A 5 3.76 19.97 -38.33
C SER A 5 3.08 20.66 -39.52
N LEU A 6 2.04 21.47 -39.27
CA LEU A 6 1.33 22.27 -40.28
C LEU A 6 2.23 23.35 -40.87
N ILE A 7 3.10 23.96 -40.05
CA ILE A 7 4.07 24.97 -40.50
C ILE A 7 5.13 24.34 -41.41
N ILE A 8 5.63 23.15 -41.05
CA ILE A 8 6.62 22.42 -41.86
C ILE A 8 6.02 21.98 -43.20
N ILE A 9 4.80 21.42 -43.20
CA ILE A 9 4.11 21.02 -44.44
C ILE A 9 3.81 22.24 -45.31
N ALA A 10 3.36 23.36 -44.73
CA ALA A 10 3.10 24.60 -45.47
C ALA A 10 4.37 25.18 -46.10
N LEU A 11 5.51 25.16 -45.39
CA LEU A 11 6.81 25.57 -45.93
C LEU A 11 7.28 24.66 -47.07
N LEU A 12 7.10 23.34 -46.94
CA LEU A 12 7.47 22.38 -47.98
C LEU A 12 6.63 22.57 -49.26
N VAL A 13 5.32 22.76 -49.10
CA VAL A 13 4.42 23.08 -50.22
C VAL A 13 4.77 24.43 -50.85
N LEU A 14 5.10 25.45 -50.05
CA LEU A 14 5.50 26.76 -50.55
C LEU A 14 6.80 26.68 -51.37
N VAL A 15 7.80 25.93 -50.90
CA VAL A 15 9.06 25.71 -51.64
C VAL A 15 8.80 24.99 -52.97
N ILE A 16 7.94 23.97 -52.97
CA ILE A 16 7.54 23.25 -54.19
C ILE A 16 6.82 24.18 -55.17
N VAL A 17 5.86 24.99 -54.69
CA VAL A 17 5.08 25.92 -55.51
C VAL A 17 5.97 27.03 -56.09
N VAL A 18 6.86 27.62 -55.29
CA VAL A 18 7.81 28.64 -55.74
C VAL A 18 8.79 28.06 -56.76
N GLY A 19 9.28 26.84 -56.53
CA GLY A 19 10.11 26.11 -57.50
C GLY A 19 9.40 25.91 -58.84
N VAL A 20 8.13 25.47 -58.81
CA VAL A 20 7.30 25.30 -60.01
C VAL A 20 7.08 26.64 -60.74
N ILE A 21 6.78 27.72 -60.03
CA ILE A 21 6.55 29.05 -60.62
C ILE A 21 7.81 29.63 -61.28
N ILE A 22 8.97 29.49 -60.63
CA ILE A 22 10.26 29.94 -61.20
C ILE A 22 10.60 29.16 -62.48
N LEU A 23 10.26 27.86 -62.52
CA LEU A 23 10.46 27.01 -63.69
C LEU A 23 9.52 27.36 -64.86
N PHE A 24 8.25 27.67 -64.58
CA PHE A 24 7.29 28.09 -65.62
C PHE A 24 7.66 29.44 -66.25
N LYS A 25 8.31 30.34 -65.50
CA LYS A 25 8.66 31.68 -65.99
C LYS A 25 9.91 31.69 -66.89
N LYS A 26 10.68 30.59 -66.97
CA LYS A 26 12.03 30.61 -67.56
C LYS A 26 12.24 29.88 -68.89
N SER A 27 11.31 29.09 -69.47
CA SER A 27 11.64 28.48 -70.77
C SER A 27 10.50 27.85 -71.57
N GLY A 28 10.43 28.22 -72.85
CA GLY A 28 9.96 27.35 -73.92
C GLY A 28 11.07 26.38 -74.37
N GLN A 29 10.69 25.10 -74.45
CA GLN A 29 11.23 24.05 -75.32
C GLN A 29 12.49 23.23 -74.94
N SER A 30 13.27 23.54 -73.89
CA SER A 30 14.41 22.68 -73.46
C SER A 30 14.29 22.03 -72.05
N HIS A 31 13.16 22.17 -71.35
CA HIS A 31 13.04 21.83 -69.92
C HIS A 31 12.47 20.42 -69.57
N SER A 32 12.06 19.61 -70.55
CA SER A 32 11.42 18.31 -70.27
C SER A 32 12.41 17.27 -69.71
N SER A 33 13.68 17.27 -70.14
CA SER A 33 14.71 16.34 -69.65
C SER A 33 15.18 16.65 -68.23
N GLU A 34 15.49 17.91 -67.92
CA GLU A 34 15.92 18.33 -66.57
C GLU A 34 14.80 18.17 -65.54
N MET A 35 13.55 18.46 -65.91
CA MET A 35 12.38 18.22 -65.05
C MET A 35 12.19 16.73 -64.75
N LEU A 36 12.39 15.85 -65.75
CA LEU A 36 12.30 14.41 -65.55
C LEU A 36 13.42 13.89 -64.65
N GLU A 37 14.62 14.44 -64.76
CA GLU A 37 15.75 14.06 -63.90
C GLU A 37 15.50 14.49 -62.45
N TYR A 38 15.03 15.73 -62.25
CA TYR A 38 14.62 16.23 -60.93
C TYR A 38 13.47 15.40 -60.34
N LEU A 39 12.50 15.00 -61.16
CA LEU A 39 11.37 14.18 -60.73
C LEU A 39 11.80 12.74 -60.38
N LYS A 40 12.74 12.15 -61.14
CA LYS A 40 13.35 10.85 -60.82
C LYS A 40 14.13 10.91 -59.50
N GLN A 41 14.94 11.95 -59.30
CA GLN A 41 15.66 12.17 -58.05
C GLN A 41 14.68 12.32 -56.88
N THR A 42 13.62 13.09 -57.06
CA THR A 42 12.56 13.27 -56.05
C THR A 42 11.81 11.95 -55.77
N MET A 43 11.50 11.13 -56.80
CA MET A 43 10.92 9.78 -56.61
C MET A 43 11.80 8.92 -55.71
N GLN A 44 13.10 8.88 -55.98
CA GLN A 44 14.06 8.08 -55.22
C GLN A 44 14.12 8.53 -53.76
N THR A 45 14.19 9.84 -53.52
CA THR A 45 14.16 10.39 -52.15
C THR A 45 12.85 10.08 -51.43
N VAL A 46 11.70 10.15 -52.12
CA VAL A 46 10.38 9.81 -51.53
C VAL A 46 10.27 8.31 -51.23
N HIS A 47 10.81 7.44 -52.09
CA HIS A 47 10.84 5.99 -51.84
C HIS A 47 11.76 5.63 -50.66
N GLU A 48 12.92 6.27 -50.57
CA GLU A 48 13.84 6.07 -49.44
C GLU A 48 13.23 6.59 -48.13
N THR A 49 12.54 7.73 -48.18
CA THR A 49 11.82 8.28 -47.03
C THR A 49 10.67 7.36 -46.59
N ASN A 50 9.91 6.79 -47.53
CA ASN A 50 8.86 5.79 -47.21
C ASN A 50 9.42 4.57 -46.48
N ARG A 51 10.52 3.98 -46.98
CA ARG A 51 11.15 2.82 -46.34
C ARG A 51 11.63 3.13 -44.92
N ARG A 52 12.28 4.27 -44.71
CA ARG A 52 12.70 4.71 -43.38
C ARG A 52 11.51 4.96 -42.45
N TYR A 53 10.38 5.44 -42.99
CA TYR A 53 9.17 5.68 -42.21
C TYR A 53 8.48 4.36 -41.81
N ASP A 54 8.45 3.36 -42.70
CA ASP A 54 7.98 2.00 -42.41
C ASP A 54 8.81 1.35 -41.30
N GLU A 55 10.14 1.42 -41.40
CA GLU A 55 11.06 0.89 -40.40
C GLU A 55 10.88 1.58 -39.04
N LEU A 56 10.77 2.91 -39.02
CA LEU A 56 10.53 3.68 -37.81
C LEU A 56 9.18 3.35 -37.16
N THR A 57 8.13 3.22 -37.96
CA THR A 57 6.77 2.90 -37.48
C THR A 57 6.74 1.50 -36.86
N HIS A 58 7.34 0.51 -37.52
CA HIS A 58 7.47 -0.84 -36.97
C HIS A 58 8.31 -0.90 -35.70
N MET A 59 9.43 -0.15 -35.65
CA MET A 59 10.29 -0.09 -34.47
C MET A 59 9.59 0.54 -33.28
N VAL A 60 8.89 1.66 -33.49
CA VAL A 60 8.10 2.34 -32.46
C VAL A 60 6.97 1.43 -31.98
N SER A 61 6.15 0.86 -32.89
CA SER A 61 5.04 -0.02 -32.52
C SER A 61 5.51 -1.22 -31.70
N LYS A 62 6.60 -1.87 -32.13
CA LYS A 62 7.18 -3.00 -31.40
C LYS A 62 7.70 -2.58 -30.02
N GLN A 63 8.44 -1.48 -29.94
CA GLN A 63 9.00 -1.01 -28.67
C GLN A 63 7.92 -0.58 -27.69
N LEU A 64 6.80 -0.02 -28.16
CA LEU A 64 5.63 0.30 -27.35
C LEU A 64 4.93 -0.95 -26.83
N ALA A 65 4.73 -1.96 -27.68
CA ALA A 65 4.14 -3.24 -27.27
C ALA A 65 5.01 -3.97 -26.23
N ASP A 66 6.33 -3.97 -26.42
CA ASP A 66 7.30 -4.57 -25.50
C ASP A 66 7.32 -3.82 -24.15
N GLN A 67 7.29 -2.47 -24.19
CA GLN A 67 7.28 -1.64 -22.98
C GLN A 67 5.97 -1.78 -22.21
N SER A 68 4.84 -1.89 -22.91
CA SER A 68 3.52 -2.10 -22.31
C SER A 68 3.45 -3.44 -21.58
N THR A 69 3.86 -4.51 -22.27
CA THR A 69 3.92 -5.86 -21.69
C THR A 69 4.90 -5.93 -20.51
N GLY A 70 6.05 -5.27 -20.62
CA GLY A 70 7.06 -5.18 -19.55
C GLY A 70 6.50 -4.49 -18.30
N PHE A 71 5.75 -3.40 -18.47
CA PHE A 71 5.13 -2.67 -17.37
C PHE A 71 4.04 -3.50 -16.67
N PHE A 72 3.09 -4.07 -17.42
CA PHE A 72 2.04 -4.91 -16.84
C PHE A 72 2.60 -6.12 -16.09
N SER A 73 3.63 -6.77 -16.64
CA SER A 73 4.28 -7.90 -15.98
C SER A 73 4.99 -7.49 -14.68
N THR A 74 5.60 -6.30 -14.64
CA THR A 74 6.27 -5.76 -13.45
C THR A 74 5.25 -5.39 -12.37
N LEU A 75 4.15 -4.74 -12.74
CA LEU A 75 3.04 -4.47 -11.83
C LEU A 75 2.44 -5.75 -11.25
N GLN A 76 2.19 -6.75 -12.10
CA GLN A 76 1.62 -8.02 -11.65
C GLN A 76 2.56 -8.76 -10.71
N LYS A 77 3.87 -8.79 -11.00
CA LYS A 77 4.90 -9.37 -10.11
C LYS A 77 4.98 -8.63 -8.78
N ASN A 78 5.01 -7.30 -8.78
CA ASN A 78 5.07 -6.51 -7.55
C ASN A 78 3.80 -6.68 -6.69
N SER A 79 2.63 -6.75 -7.33
CA SER A 79 1.36 -7.05 -6.65
C SER A 79 1.35 -8.45 -6.04
N ALA A 80 1.83 -9.46 -6.79
CA ALA A 80 1.93 -10.83 -6.32
C ALA A 80 2.94 -10.99 -5.16
N ASP A 81 4.12 -10.38 -5.25
CA ASP A 81 5.12 -10.37 -4.17
C ASP A 81 4.58 -9.70 -2.91
N MET A 82 3.88 -8.57 -3.06
CA MET A 82 3.22 -7.91 -1.96
C MET A 82 2.17 -8.82 -1.29
N ASN A 83 1.29 -9.45 -2.06
CA ASN A 83 0.30 -10.39 -1.51
C ASN A 83 0.98 -11.55 -0.78
N GLN A 84 2.02 -12.14 -1.35
CA GLN A 84 2.78 -13.21 -0.71
C GLN A 84 3.46 -12.75 0.59
N ARG A 85 3.97 -11.51 0.64
CA ARG A 85 4.55 -10.93 1.86
C ARG A 85 3.49 -10.62 2.91
N LEU A 86 2.30 -10.18 2.52
CA LEU A 86 1.17 -9.99 3.41
C LEU A 86 0.67 -11.32 3.97
N ASP A 87 0.59 -12.36 3.15
CA ASP A 87 0.22 -13.71 3.57
C ASP A 87 1.25 -14.28 4.55
N LYS A 88 2.54 -14.12 4.28
CA LYS A 88 3.60 -14.51 5.21
C LYS A 88 3.52 -13.73 6.52
N ALA A 89 3.26 -12.43 6.47
CA ALA A 89 3.06 -11.63 7.69
C ALA A 89 1.83 -12.10 8.47
N ALA A 90 0.72 -12.38 7.79
CA ALA A 90 -0.49 -12.93 8.40
C ALA A 90 -0.25 -14.32 9.00
N GLN A 91 0.54 -15.17 8.34
CA GLN A 91 0.95 -16.48 8.85
C GLN A 91 1.85 -16.38 10.07
N VAL A 92 2.85 -15.48 10.09
CA VAL A 92 3.70 -15.26 11.27
C VAL A 92 2.86 -14.74 12.43
N ILE A 93 1.94 -13.80 12.18
CA ILE A 93 0.98 -13.33 13.18
C ILE A 93 0.11 -14.50 13.68
N GLY A 94 -0.42 -15.34 12.79
CA GLY A 94 -1.22 -16.51 13.15
C GLY A 94 -0.43 -17.60 13.89
N ALA A 95 0.83 -17.82 13.55
CA ALA A 95 1.71 -18.80 14.20
C ALA A 95 2.10 -18.37 15.62
N VAL A 96 2.32 -17.07 15.86
CA VAL A 96 2.52 -16.55 17.22
C VAL A 96 1.24 -16.69 18.04
N GLN A 97 0.05 -16.56 17.45
CA GLN A 97 -1.23 -16.81 18.12
C GLN A 97 -1.35 -18.27 18.60
N LYS A 98 -0.77 -19.22 17.85
CA LYS A 98 -0.69 -20.64 18.22
C LYS A 98 0.34 -20.90 19.34
N ASN A 99 1.48 -20.22 19.31
CA ASN A 99 2.53 -20.33 20.35
C ASN A 99 2.12 -19.71 21.70
N ILE A 100 1.11 -18.83 21.74
CA ILE A 100 0.49 -18.37 22.99
C ILE A 100 -0.22 -19.52 23.73
N GLY A 101 -0.60 -20.59 23.03
CA GLY A 101 -1.20 -21.80 23.62
C GLY A 101 -0.21 -22.77 24.27
N GLU A 102 1.10 -22.64 24.01
CA GLU A 102 2.14 -23.55 24.48
C GLU A 102 3.10 -22.87 25.48
N LEU A 103 2.56 -22.27 26.54
CA LEU A 103 3.36 -21.65 27.61
C LEU A 103 3.79 -22.69 28.67
N SER A 104 4.67 -23.64 28.29
CA SER A 104 5.25 -24.64 29.22
C SER A 104 6.46 -24.12 30.02
N GLU A 105 7.13 -23.04 29.61
CA GLU A 105 8.34 -22.56 30.30
C GLU A 105 8.09 -21.62 31.50
N VAL A 106 6.91 -21.01 31.61
CA VAL A 106 6.62 -20.01 32.66
C VAL A 106 6.40 -20.66 34.05
N GLY A 107 6.14 -21.97 34.10
CA GLY A 107 5.88 -22.71 35.34
C GLY A 107 7.05 -22.72 36.34
N ARG A 108 8.31 -22.59 35.88
CA ARG A 108 9.48 -22.58 36.78
C ARG A 108 9.65 -21.24 37.52
N SER A 109 9.44 -20.11 36.86
CA SER A 109 9.57 -18.77 37.47
C SER A 109 8.48 -18.46 38.50
N ILE A 110 7.33 -19.15 38.45
CA ILE A 110 6.20 -18.96 39.36
C ILE A 110 6.47 -19.55 40.75
N LYS A 111 7.22 -20.66 40.83
CA LYS A 111 7.57 -21.30 42.11
C LYS A 111 8.47 -20.39 42.95
N ASP A 112 9.47 -19.79 42.31
CA ASP A 112 10.36 -18.82 42.96
C ASP A 112 9.60 -17.56 43.40
N LEU A 113 8.65 -17.08 42.58
CA LEU A 113 7.78 -15.95 42.91
C LEU A 113 6.93 -16.20 44.17
N GLN A 114 6.41 -17.42 44.33
CA GLN A 114 5.66 -17.84 45.50
C GLN A 114 6.47 -17.78 46.79
N ASP A 115 7.76 -18.12 46.73
CA ASP A 115 8.64 -18.07 47.88
C ASP A 115 9.03 -16.63 48.26
N TYR A 116 9.18 -15.74 47.28
CA TYR A 116 9.41 -14.29 47.53
C TYR A 116 8.22 -13.58 48.17
N LEU A 117 6.98 -13.98 47.83
CA LEU A 117 5.74 -13.41 48.40
C LEU A 117 5.55 -13.72 49.90
N ARG A 118 6.34 -14.63 50.49
CA ARG A 118 6.23 -15.00 51.91
C ARG A 118 6.80 -13.94 52.86
N SER A 119 7.72 -13.08 52.41
CA SER A 119 8.39 -12.08 53.26
C SER A 119 7.49 -10.87 53.57
N PRO A 120 7.34 -10.44 54.84
CA PRO A 120 6.49 -9.30 55.24
C PRO A 120 6.93 -7.93 54.69
N LYS A 121 8.24 -7.68 54.53
CA LYS A 121 8.77 -6.36 54.14
C LYS A 121 8.62 -6.04 52.65
N LEU A 122 8.39 -7.06 51.81
CA LEU A 122 8.30 -6.92 50.36
C LEU A 122 6.85 -7.00 49.84
N ARG A 123 5.88 -7.23 50.73
CA ARG A 123 4.49 -7.62 50.41
C ARG A 123 3.62 -6.53 49.78
N GLY A 124 3.91 -5.25 50.01
CA GLY A 124 3.09 -4.14 49.52
C GLY A 124 3.30 -3.82 48.04
N ASN A 125 4.57 -3.68 47.62
CA ASN A 125 4.90 -3.18 46.29
C ASN A 125 5.35 -4.28 45.31
N ILE A 126 5.52 -5.53 45.75
CA ILE A 126 5.96 -6.62 44.84
C ILE A 126 5.00 -6.77 43.65
N GLY A 127 3.69 -6.69 43.87
CA GLY A 127 2.70 -6.86 42.80
C GLY A 127 2.86 -5.80 41.70
N GLU A 128 2.94 -4.53 42.11
CA GLU A 128 3.22 -3.41 41.21
C GLU A 128 4.58 -3.54 40.53
N HIS A 129 5.62 -3.96 41.26
CA HIS A 129 6.95 -4.16 40.68
C HIS A 129 6.95 -5.24 39.59
N ILE A 130 6.27 -6.37 39.81
CA ILE A 130 6.18 -7.44 38.80
C ILE A 130 5.37 -6.96 37.59
N LEU A 131 4.27 -6.24 37.81
CA LEU A 131 3.48 -5.62 36.76
C LEU A 131 4.33 -4.68 35.90
N VAL A 132 5.07 -3.77 36.55
CA VAL A 132 5.93 -2.79 35.88
C VAL A 132 7.06 -3.48 35.10
N GLU A 133 7.68 -4.50 35.67
CA GLU A 133 8.75 -5.23 35.01
C GLU A 133 8.24 -6.01 33.79
N ALA A 134 7.07 -6.66 33.89
CA ALA A 134 6.43 -7.33 32.76
C ALA A 134 6.10 -6.34 31.62
N LEU A 135 5.57 -5.15 31.95
CA LEU A 135 5.35 -4.08 30.98
C LEU A 135 6.65 -3.63 30.31
N ARG A 136 7.71 -3.39 31.10
CA ARG A 136 9.01 -2.93 30.60
C ARG A 136 9.69 -3.94 29.68
N GLN A 137 9.59 -5.24 30.00
CA GLN A 137 10.23 -6.29 29.21
C GLN A 137 9.54 -6.55 27.87
N LEU A 138 8.21 -6.41 27.82
CA LEU A 138 7.43 -6.77 26.63
C LEU A 138 7.03 -5.56 25.79
N LEU A 139 6.64 -4.44 26.41
CA LEU A 139 6.13 -3.28 25.68
C LEU A 139 7.21 -2.19 25.51
N PRO A 140 7.30 -1.60 24.31
CA PRO A 140 7.95 -0.31 24.09
C PRO A 140 7.45 0.74 25.10
N ARG A 141 8.35 1.64 25.52
CA ARG A 141 8.06 2.63 26.57
C ARG A 141 6.92 3.57 26.20
N GLU A 142 6.68 3.80 24.91
CA GLU A 142 5.64 4.69 24.41
C GLU A 142 4.24 4.08 24.52
N LEU A 143 4.14 2.75 24.69
CA LEU A 143 2.88 2.01 24.71
C LEU A 143 2.32 1.82 26.12
N TYR A 144 3.00 2.25 27.17
CA TYR A 144 2.48 2.17 28.52
C TYR A 144 2.89 3.37 29.38
N GLU A 145 2.17 3.58 30.47
CA GLU A 145 2.48 4.57 31.48
C GLU A 145 2.15 3.99 32.85
N ILE A 146 2.94 4.35 33.86
CA ILE A 146 2.82 3.83 35.24
C ILE A 146 2.30 4.98 36.10
N GLN A 147 1.45 4.69 37.09
CA GLN A 147 0.84 5.68 37.98
C GLN A 147 0.12 6.79 37.18
N TYR A 148 -0.71 6.37 36.22
CA TYR A 148 -1.41 7.29 35.33
C TYR A 148 -2.60 7.92 36.05
N ALA A 149 -2.61 9.25 36.14
CA ALA A 149 -3.72 10.01 36.70
C ALA A 149 -4.77 10.33 35.61
N PHE A 150 -5.99 9.82 35.79
CA PHE A 150 -7.10 10.20 34.94
C PHE A 150 -7.55 11.64 35.23
N PRO A 151 -8.16 12.32 34.25
CA PRO A 151 -8.76 13.65 34.47
C PRO A 151 -9.81 13.68 35.60
N SER A 152 -10.39 12.53 35.94
CA SER A 152 -11.29 12.38 37.08
C SER A 152 -10.62 12.49 38.45
N GLY A 153 -9.28 12.52 38.51
CA GLY A 153 -8.48 12.55 39.75
C GLY A 153 -8.11 11.17 40.30
N GLU A 154 -8.62 10.09 39.70
CA GLU A 154 -8.24 8.71 40.07
C GLU A 154 -6.91 8.32 39.40
N THR A 155 -6.02 7.66 40.14
CA THR A 155 -4.73 7.17 39.63
C THR A 155 -4.77 5.64 39.54
N VAL A 156 -4.40 5.12 38.37
CA VAL A 156 -4.28 3.68 38.11
C VAL A 156 -2.81 3.27 38.05
N ASP A 157 -2.49 2.05 38.48
CA ASP A 157 -1.10 1.59 38.58
C ASP A 157 -0.39 1.58 37.24
N ALA A 158 -1.09 1.19 36.17
CA ALA A 158 -0.59 1.34 34.82
C ALA A 158 -1.72 1.50 33.79
N ILE A 159 -1.35 2.05 32.63
CA ILE A 159 -2.16 1.99 31.41
C ILE A 159 -1.36 1.39 30.27
N ILE A 160 -2.04 0.70 29.35
CA ILE A 160 -1.51 0.38 28.02
C ILE A 160 -2.22 1.27 27.00
N LYS A 161 -1.46 1.90 26.11
CA LYS A 161 -1.94 2.79 25.05
C LYS A 161 -2.21 1.98 23.77
N ILE A 162 -3.46 1.99 23.31
CA ILE A 162 -3.90 1.38 22.05
C ILE A 162 -4.56 2.45 21.19
N GLY A 163 -3.81 3.00 20.23
CA GLY A 163 -4.27 4.17 19.48
C GLY A 163 -4.54 5.34 20.43
N ASP A 164 -5.77 5.85 20.39
CA ASP A 164 -6.23 6.95 21.26
C ASP A 164 -6.90 6.48 22.55
N MET A 165 -6.94 5.17 22.81
CA MET A 165 -7.59 4.57 23.98
C MET A 165 -6.57 3.95 24.94
N TYR A 166 -6.97 3.80 26.20
CA TYR A 166 -6.18 3.26 27.29
C TYR A 166 -6.83 1.98 27.85
N ILE A 167 -6.01 0.97 28.14
CA ILE A 167 -6.40 -0.18 28.97
C ILE A 167 -5.87 0.07 30.38
N PRO A 168 -6.73 0.37 31.37
CA PRO A 168 -6.32 0.54 32.75
C PRO A 168 -5.93 -0.80 33.39
N ILE A 169 -4.91 -0.80 34.24
CA ILE A 169 -4.43 -1.97 34.98
C ILE A 169 -4.26 -1.61 36.46
N ASP A 170 -5.04 -2.24 37.33
CA ASP A 170 -4.95 -2.06 38.78
C ASP A 170 -4.44 -3.37 39.42
N SER A 171 -3.35 -3.26 40.16
CA SER A 171 -2.67 -4.33 40.89
C SER A 171 -3.16 -4.34 42.34
N LYS A 172 -4.41 -4.79 42.54
CA LYS A 172 -4.97 -4.96 43.89
C LYS A 172 -5.13 -6.41 44.28
N PHE A 173 -4.59 -6.73 45.46
CA PHE A 173 -4.60 -8.10 45.93
C PHE A 173 -4.80 -8.25 47.45
N PRO A 174 -5.85 -8.96 47.93
CA PRO A 174 -6.07 -9.23 49.35
C PRO A 174 -5.17 -10.37 49.89
N MET A 175 -3.85 -10.13 49.94
CA MET A 175 -2.83 -11.08 50.44
C MET A 175 -3.12 -11.61 51.85
N GLU A 176 -3.63 -10.75 52.73
CA GLU A 176 -3.71 -11.05 54.15
C GLU A 176 -4.72 -12.17 54.43
N ASN A 177 -5.90 -12.08 53.81
CA ASN A 177 -6.97 -13.08 53.98
C ASN A 177 -6.64 -14.39 53.27
N PHE A 178 -5.97 -14.35 52.11
CA PHE A 178 -5.44 -15.57 51.48
C PHE A 178 -4.39 -16.27 52.35
N THR A 179 -3.50 -15.50 52.99
CA THR A 179 -2.49 -16.06 53.89
C THR A 179 -3.13 -16.68 55.13
N LYS A 180 -4.16 -16.05 55.70
CA LYS A 180 -4.94 -16.57 56.83
C LYS A 180 -5.61 -17.89 56.46
N MET A 181 -6.25 -17.98 55.30
CA MET A 181 -6.92 -19.20 54.79
C MET A 181 -5.97 -20.41 54.71
N ASN A 182 -4.68 -20.19 54.43
CA ASN A 182 -3.70 -21.27 54.29
C ASN A 182 -3.03 -21.71 55.61
N LYS A 183 -3.19 -20.95 56.70
CA LYS A 183 -2.51 -21.18 57.98
C LYS A 183 -3.42 -21.61 59.12
N THR A 184 -4.74 -21.54 58.93
CA THR A 184 -5.73 -21.70 60.00
C THR A 184 -6.45 -23.05 59.99
N HIS A 185 -6.99 -23.44 61.16
CA HIS A 185 -7.81 -24.65 61.32
C HIS A 185 -9.17 -24.51 60.60
N ALA A 186 -9.89 -25.63 60.44
CA ALA A 186 -11.03 -25.75 59.52
C ALA A 186 -12.12 -24.65 59.63
N GLU A 187 -12.44 -24.19 60.84
CA GLU A 187 -13.46 -23.16 61.06
C GLU A 187 -12.97 -21.73 60.78
N GLU A 188 -11.75 -21.39 61.21
CA GLU A 188 -11.11 -20.10 60.90
C GLU A 188 -10.79 -19.96 59.40
N LYS A 189 -10.50 -21.09 58.74
CA LYS A 189 -10.29 -21.15 57.29
C LYS A 189 -11.52 -20.70 56.50
N LYS A 190 -12.73 -21.14 56.89
CA LYS A 190 -13.98 -20.75 56.22
C LYS A 190 -14.25 -19.25 56.34
N LEU A 191 -14.00 -18.67 57.51
CA LEU A 191 -14.18 -17.24 57.73
C LEU A 191 -13.19 -16.41 56.90
N ALA A 192 -11.91 -16.80 56.88
CA ALA A 192 -10.88 -16.16 56.07
C ALA A 192 -11.19 -16.24 54.57
N GLN A 193 -11.69 -17.38 54.10
CA GLN A 193 -12.11 -17.57 52.71
C GLN A 193 -13.29 -16.65 52.34
N LYS A 194 -14.31 -16.55 53.20
CA LYS A 194 -15.44 -15.63 52.98
C LYS A 194 -14.97 -14.18 52.87
N GLN A 195 -14.09 -13.75 53.78
CA GLN A 195 -13.57 -12.39 53.76
C GLN A 195 -12.72 -12.12 52.51
N PHE A 196 -11.88 -13.07 52.10
CA PHE A 196 -11.10 -12.99 50.87
C PHE A 196 -11.97 -12.71 49.65
N PHE A 197 -13.06 -13.45 49.46
CA PHE A 197 -13.97 -13.22 48.33
C PHE A 197 -14.75 -11.91 48.43
N ILE A 198 -15.08 -11.43 49.64
CA ILE A 198 -15.68 -10.09 49.83
C ILE A 198 -14.72 -9.01 49.33
N ASP A 199 -13.44 -9.10 49.68
CA ASP A 199 -12.43 -8.13 49.27
C ASP A 199 -12.24 -8.12 47.74
N VAL A 200 -12.18 -9.31 47.13
CA VAL A 200 -12.08 -9.45 45.66
C VAL A 200 -13.27 -8.81 44.95
N ARG A 201 -14.51 -9.04 45.43
CA ARG A 201 -15.71 -8.40 44.86
C ARG A 201 -15.63 -6.88 44.93
N LYS A 202 -15.18 -6.35 46.08
CA LYS A 202 -15.00 -4.92 46.27
C LYS A 202 -13.99 -4.35 45.28
N HIS A 203 -12.85 -5.01 45.09
CA HIS A 203 -11.85 -4.57 44.12
C HIS A 203 -12.38 -4.55 42.69
N ILE A 204 -13.09 -5.59 42.25
CA ILE A 204 -13.73 -5.62 40.92
C ILE A 204 -14.69 -4.44 40.75
N ALA A 205 -15.55 -4.19 41.75
CA ALA A 205 -16.51 -3.09 41.71
C ALA A 205 -15.82 -1.71 41.68
N ASP A 206 -14.77 -1.53 42.49
CA ASP A 206 -13.99 -0.29 42.56
C ASP A 206 -13.29 0.00 41.22
N ILE A 207 -12.60 -1.01 40.64
CA ILE A 207 -11.92 -0.90 39.35
C ILE A 207 -12.90 -0.49 38.25
N ALA A 208 -14.04 -1.17 38.18
CA ALA A 208 -15.05 -0.87 37.18
C ALA A 208 -15.59 0.56 37.31
N LYS A 209 -15.89 0.99 38.55
CA LYS A 209 -16.41 2.33 38.81
C LYS A 209 -15.39 3.42 38.47
N LYS A 210 -14.12 3.21 38.78
CA LYS A 210 -13.07 4.22 38.64
C LYS A 210 -12.56 4.38 37.21
N TYR A 211 -12.42 3.26 36.48
CA TYR A 211 -11.64 3.24 35.25
C TYR A 211 -12.44 2.85 34.00
N ILE A 212 -13.66 2.31 34.13
CA ILE A 212 -14.51 1.96 32.99
C ILE A 212 -15.62 3.00 32.88
N SER A 213 -15.27 4.18 32.34
CA SER A 213 -16.20 5.29 32.13
C SER A 213 -16.10 5.81 30.70
N ALA A 214 -17.25 6.05 30.06
CA ALA A 214 -17.34 6.54 28.68
C ALA A 214 -16.64 7.89 28.45
N ASN A 215 -16.40 8.67 29.52
CA ASN A 215 -15.77 9.99 29.43
C ASN A 215 -14.24 9.94 29.53
N ALA A 216 -13.67 8.81 29.97
CA ALA A 216 -12.25 8.58 29.91
C ALA A 216 -11.91 8.00 28.53
N LYS A 217 -10.74 8.32 27.99
CA LYS A 217 -10.21 7.66 26.77
C LYS A 217 -9.83 6.21 27.09
N THR A 218 -10.72 5.44 27.69
CA THR A 218 -10.51 4.06 28.14
C THR A 218 -11.31 3.12 27.27
N VAL A 219 -10.79 1.91 27.07
CA VAL A 219 -11.59 0.83 26.49
C VAL A 219 -12.71 0.43 27.46
N ASN A 220 -13.71 -0.32 26.98
CA ASN A 220 -14.86 -0.75 27.77
C ASN A 220 -14.53 -1.86 28.79
N TYR A 221 -13.27 -1.99 29.20
CA TYR A 221 -12.82 -2.94 30.20
C TYR A 221 -11.56 -2.46 30.92
N ALA A 222 -11.27 -3.05 32.07
CA ALA A 222 -10.01 -2.83 32.81
C ALA A 222 -9.41 -4.17 33.24
N LEU A 223 -8.10 -4.18 33.49
CA LEU A 223 -7.39 -5.34 33.99
C LEU A 223 -7.23 -5.27 35.51
N MET A 224 -7.61 -6.34 36.19
CA MET A 224 -7.24 -6.55 37.60
C MET A 224 -6.08 -7.53 37.64
N TYR A 225 -4.89 -7.05 37.97
CA TYR A 225 -3.67 -7.86 38.03
C TYR A 225 -3.54 -8.54 39.40
N VAL A 226 -3.51 -9.87 39.38
CA VAL A 226 -3.32 -10.72 40.56
C VAL A 226 -1.90 -11.28 40.51
N PRO A 227 -0.95 -10.79 41.33
CA PRO A 227 0.48 -11.12 41.23
C PRO A 227 0.85 -12.55 41.73
N SER A 228 -0.12 -13.46 41.76
CA SER A 228 0.06 -14.85 42.17
C SER A 228 -0.84 -15.77 41.38
N GLU A 229 -0.24 -16.74 40.71
CA GLU A 229 -0.96 -17.68 39.87
C GLU A 229 -1.96 -18.53 40.68
N SER A 230 -1.53 -19.08 41.81
CA SER A 230 -2.40 -19.92 42.65
C SER A 230 -3.59 -19.16 43.20
N ILE A 231 -3.41 -17.86 43.48
CA ILE A 231 -4.50 -17.05 44.00
C ILE A 231 -5.46 -16.68 42.87
N TYR A 232 -4.92 -16.34 41.70
CA TYR A 232 -5.74 -16.16 40.51
C TYR A 232 -6.61 -17.41 40.25
N TYR A 233 -6.04 -18.62 40.31
CA TYR A 233 -6.79 -19.86 40.15
C TYR A 233 -7.90 -20.05 41.17
N GLU A 234 -7.68 -19.71 42.44
CA GLU A 234 -8.72 -19.74 43.48
C GLU A 234 -9.85 -18.75 43.19
N ILE A 235 -9.50 -17.56 42.68
CA ILE A 235 -10.47 -16.51 42.36
C ILE A 235 -11.37 -16.94 41.18
N ILE A 236 -10.77 -17.42 40.09
CA ILE A 236 -11.53 -17.74 38.87
C ILE A 236 -12.39 -19.00 39.00
N GLN A 237 -12.08 -19.89 39.95
CA GLN A 237 -12.91 -21.07 40.22
C GLN A 237 -14.19 -20.74 41.00
N HIS A 238 -14.29 -19.54 41.58
CA HIS A 238 -15.50 -19.11 42.26
C HIS A 238 -16.47 -18.45 41.26
N ASP A 239 -17.51 -19.19 40.87
CA ASP A 239 -18.47 -18.79 39.82
C ASP A 239 -19.01 -17.36 39.99
N ASP A 240 -19.45 -16.98 41.19
CA ASP A 240 -19.96 -15.63 41.41
C ASP A 240 -18.94 -14.52 41.12
N ILE A 241 -17.66 -14.77 41.40
CA ILE A 241 -16.60 -13.78 41.16
C ILE A 241 -16.31 -13.68 39.67
N PHE A 242 -16.25 -14.82 39.00
CA PHE A 242 -16.06 -14.89 37.57
C PHE A 242 -17.20 -14.22 36.79
N ASN A 243 -18.45 -14.45 37.21
CA ASN A 243 -19.61 -13.80 36.62
C ASN A 243 -19.60 -12.29 36.91
N LEU A 244 -19.32 -11.88 38.15
CA LEU A 244 -19.22 -10.47 38.51
C LEU A 244 -18.13 -9.74 37.70
N SER A 245 -16.95 -10.34 37.54
CA SER A 245 -15.85 -9.74 36.80
C SER A 245 -16.22 -9.54 35.32
N ARG A 246 -16.88 -10.52 34.71
CA ARG A 246 -17.44 -10.43 33.36
C ARG A 246 -18.48 -9.31 33.24
N ASP A 247 -19.48 -9.29 34.13
CA ASP A 247 -20.56 -8.30 34.11
C ASP A 247 -20.06 -6.86 34.30
N LYS A 248 -19.00 -6.70 35.10
CA LYS A 248 -18.34 -5.42 35.35
C LYS A 248 -17.28 -5.08 34.31
N SER A 249 -17.07 -5.91 33.30
CA SER A 249 -16.01 -5.76 32.30
C SER A 249 -14.61 -5.59 32.92
N VAL A 250 -14.35 -6.29 34.02
CA VAL A 250 -13.03 -6.35 34.66
C VAL A 250 -12.43 -7.71 34.33
N LEU A 251 -11.37 -7.71 33.52
CA LEU A 251 -10.68 -8.93 33.17
C LEU A 251 -9.61 -9.22 34.23
N LEU A 252 -9.78 -10.35 34.92
CA LEU A 252 -8.81 -10.85 35.90
C LEU A 252 -7.61 -11.44 35.15
N VAL A 253 -6.40 -11.06 35.54
CA VAL A 253 -5.18 -11.59 34.94
C VAL A 253 -4.12 -11.92 36.00
N SER A 254 -3.48 -13.06 35.82
CA SER A 254 -2.30 -13.55 36.54
C SER A 254 -1.00 -13.15 35.83
N PRO A 255 0.20 -13.39 36.39
CA PRO A 255 1.45 -13.16 35.66
C PRO A 255 1.50 -13.90 34.32
N MET A 256 1.01 -15.14 34.23
CA MET A 256 1.00 -15.88 32.96
C MET A 256 0.02 -15.29 31.95
N SER A 257 -1.23 -15.12 32.35
CA SER A 257 -2.28 -14.61 31.45
C SER A 257 -2.04 -13.15 31.07
N PHE A 258 -1.43 -12.34 31.96
CA PHE A 258 -0.98 -10.99 31.63
C PHE A 258 0.14 -10.99 30.59
N ASN A 259 1.15 -11.86 30.71
CA ASN A 259 2.17 -12.02 29.68
C ASN A 259 1.57 -12.39 28.31
N ALA A 260 0.63 -13.33 28.30
CA ALA A 260 -0.09 -13.70 27.07
C ALA A 260 -0.89 -12.53 26.50
N PHE A 261 -1.58 -11.77 27.37
CA PHE A 261 -2.32 -10.57 27.00
C PHE A 261 -1.41 -9.51 26.37
N LEU A 262 -0.27 -9.20 26.99
CA LEU A 262 0.70 -8.24 26.47
C LEU A 262 1.23 -8.64 25.09
N ARG A 263 1.52 -9.94 24.88
CA ARG A 263 1.93 -10.46 23.57
C ARG A 263 0.83 -10.30 22.53
N ALA A 264 -0.41 -10.63 22.88
CA ALA A 264 -1.55 -10.44 21.98
C ALA A 264 -1.75 -8.95 21.60
N VAL A 265 -1.58 -8.03 22.56
CA VAL A 265 -1.63 -6.58 22.29
C VAL A 265 -0.51 -6.15 21.34
N LEU A 266 0.74 -6.57 21.57
CA LEU A 266 1.86 -6.27 20.67
C LEU A 266 1.59 -6.73 19.24
N MET A 267 1.10 -7.96 19.08
CA MET A 267 0.76 -8.52 17.78
C MET A 267 -0.35 -7.72 17.10
N SER A 268 -1.40 -7.36 17.84
CA SER A 268 -2.50 -6.55 17.32
C SER A 268 -1.99 -5.19 16.80
N LEU A 269 -1.14 -4.52 17.58
CA LEU A 269 -0.53 -3.24 17.20
C LEU A 269 0.39 -3.37 15.98
N GLN A 270 1.17 -4.45 15.87
CA GLN A 270 1.98 -4.75 14.69
C GLN A 270 1.09 -5.00 13.46
N GLY A 271 0.01 -5.77 13.61
CA GLY A 271 -0.97 -6.00 12.55
C GLY A 271 -1.58 -4.70 12.02
N ILE A 272 -1.95 -3.77 12.91
CA ILE A 272 -2.46 -2.44 12.52
C ILE A 272 -1.42 -1.66 11.70
N ARG A 273 -0.14 -1.66 12.10
CA ARG A 273 0.94 -0.98 11.36
C ARG A 273 1.13 -1.58 9.97
N VAL A 274 1.17 -2.91 9.87
CA VAL A 274 1.29 -3.62 8.58
C VAL A 274 0.11 -3.28 7.68
N GLN A 275 -1.12 -3.31 8.21
CA GLN A 275 -2.32 -2.96 7.46
C GLN A 275 -2.30 -1.51 6.95
N LYS A 276 -1.81 -0.55 7.75
CA LYS A 276 -1.67 0.84 7.32
C LYS A 276 -0.67 0.96 6.16
N LYS A 277 0.48 0.31 6.27
CA LYS A 277 1.50 0.32 5.21
C LYS A 277 1.03 -0.38 3.94
N ALA A 278 0.30 -1.49 4.06
CA ALA A 278 -0.30 -2.16 2.92
C ALA A 278 -1.27 -1.25 2.15
N ARG A 279 -2.11 -0.49 2.87
CA ARG A 279 -3.02 0.50 2.27
C ARG A 279 -2.27 1.63 1.55
N GLU A 280 -1.20 2.14 2.13
CA GLU A 280 -0.34 3.15 1.48
C GLU A 280 0.24 2.61 0.16
N ILE A 281 0.76 1.37 0.15
CA ILE A 281 1.31 0.74 -1.06
C ILE A 281 0.23 0.52 -2.13
N LEU A 282 -0.94 0.01 -1.74
CA LEU A 282 -2.07 -0.18 -2.66
C LEU A 282 -2.51 1.12 -3.32
N SER A 283 -2.60 2.20 -2.54
CA SER A 283 -2.92 3.53 -3.07
C SER A 283 -1.90 4.02 -4.09
N ILE A 284 -0.61 3.76 -3.86
CA ILE A 284 0.45 4.10 -4.83
C ILE A 284 0.27 3.27 -6.10
N LEU A 285 0.09 1.95 -6.00
CA LEU A 285 -0.13 1.07 -7.14
C LEU A 285 -1.35 1.49 -7.99
N GLU A 286 -2.45 1.86 -7.34
CA GLU A 286 -3.64 2.37 -8.04
C GLU A 286 -3.36 3.69 -8.78
N SER A 287 -2.63 4.62 -8.15
CA SER A 287 -2.26 5.87 -8.81
C SER A 287 -1.34 5.65 -10.01
N THR A 288 -0.34 4.76 -9.88
CA THR A 288 0.59 4.39 -10.95
C THR A 288 -0.14 3.70 -12.10
N LYS A 289 -1.13 2.86 -11.82
CA LYS A 289 -1.98 2.26 -12.86
C LYS A 289 -2.73 3.32 -13.67
N LYS A 290 -3.33 4.32 -13.01
CA LYS A 290 -4.04 5.42 -13.69
C LYS A 290 -3.11 6.28 -14.54
N GLU A 291 -1.88 6.54 -14.07
CA GLU A 291 -0.87 7.25 -14.85
C GLU A 291 -0.50 6.47 -16.10
N TYR A 292 -0.35 5.16 -15.96
CA TYR A 292 -0.08 4.29 -17.10
C TYR A 292 -1.22 4.26 -18.12
N GLU A 293 -2.48 4.19 -17.69
CA GLU A 293 -3.64 4.26 -18.59
C GLU A 293 -3.64 5.55 -19.43
N LYS A 294 -3.19 6.69 -18.87
CA LYS A 294 -3.03 7.94 -19.62
C LYS A 294 -1.88 7.88 -20.63
N ILE A 295 -0.78 7.22 -20.28
CA ILE A 295 0.34 7.00 -21.20
C ILE A 295 -0.12 6.12 -22.36
N ASP A 296 -0.84 5.04 -22.08
CA ASP A 296 -1.39 4.12 -23.09
C ASP A 296 -2.35 4.85 -24.05
N GLU A 297 -3.24 5.70 -23.53
CA GLU A 297 -4.12 6.55 -24.36
C GLU A 297 -3.31 7.51 -25.25
N ALA A 298 -2.32 8.21 -24.69
CA ALA A 298 -1.47 9.12 -25.43
C ALA A 298 -0.66 8.42 -26.52
N LEU A 299 -0.17 7.20 -26.25
CA LEU A 299 0.51 6.36 -27.22
C LEU A 299 -0.43 5.91 -28.34
N GLY A 300 -1.68 5.54 -28.03
CA GLY A 300 -2.69 5.22 -29.03
C GLY A 300 -3.03 6.41 -29.93
N VAL A 301 -3.03 7.64 -29.41
CA VAL A 301 -3.15 8.86 -30.23
C VAL A 301 -1.93 9.05 -31.12
N LEU A 302 -0.73 8.85 -30.60
CA LEU A 302 0.52 8.95 -31.37
C LEU A 302 0.55 7.94 -32.52
N GLU A 303 0.17 6.68 -32.27
CA GLU A 303 0.08 5.63 -33.28
C GLU A 303 -0.87 6.04 -34.44
N LYS A 304 -2.03 6.62 -34.12
CA LYS A 304 -2.96 7.15 -35.14
C LYS A 304 -2.31 8.24 -35.99
N HIS A 305 -1.54 9.16 -35.38
CA HIS A 305 -0.83 10.20 -36.13
C HIS A 305 0.23 9.62 -37.09
N PHE A 306 1.01 8.63 -36.64
CA PHE A 306 1.95 7.92 -37.51
C PHE A 306 1.25 7.22 -38.68
N GLY A 307 0.15 6.51 -38.41
CA GLY A 307 -0.66 5.87 -39.45
C GLY A 307 -1.22 6.86 -40.47
N ASN A 308 -1.71 8.01 -40.02
CA ASN A 308 -2.20 9.08 -40.89
C ASN A 308 -1.09 9.68 -41.77
N ALA A 309 0.07 9.97 -41.17
CA ALA A 309 1.23 10.49 -41.89
C ALA A 309 1.74 9.50 -42.95
N TYR A 310 1.78 8.20 -42.60
CA TYR A 310 2.13 7.14 -43.52
C TYR A 310 1.17 7.07 -44.73
N ASN A 311 -0.14 7.04 -44.47
CA ASN A 311 -1.15 7.04 -45.52
C ASN A 311 -1.03 8.26 -46.45
N GLN A 312 -0.72 9.43 -45.89
CA GLN A 312 -0.52 10.65 -46.67
C GLN A 312 0.73 10.58 -47.54
N LEU A 313 1.83 10.02 -47.02
CA LEU A 313 3.06 9.82 -47.79
C LEU A 313 2.84 8.89 -48.99
N GLN A 314 2.04 7.83 -48.82
CA GLN A 314 1.62 6.94 -49.90
C GLN A 314 0.79 7.67 -50.98
N ASN A 315 -0.11 8.56 -50.57
CA ASN A 315 -0.88 9.38 -51.50
C ASN A 315 -0.01 10.35 -52.31
N VAL A 316 0.96 11.00 -51.64
CA VAL A 316 1.95 11.87 -52.29
C VAL A 316 2.75 11.09 -53.33
N ASN A 317 3.22 9.90 -52.99
CA ASN A 317 3.93 9.02 -53.93
C ASN A 317 3.08 8.67 -55.18
N LYS A 318 1.78 8.39 -55.00
CA LYS A 318 0.86 8.14 -56.13
C LYS A 318 0.73 9.35 -57.07
N PHE A 319 0.61 10.56 -56.53
CA PHE A 319 0.54 11.78 -57.36
C PHE A 319 1.82 12.00 -58.16
N PHE A 320 2.94 11.76 -57.51
CA PHE A 320 4.27 11.86 -58.07
C PHE A 320 4.49 10.85 -59.22
N MET A 321 4.08 9.59 -59.05
CA MET A 321 4.08 8.59 -60.13
C MET A 321 3.19 9.03 -61.31
N ARG A 322 1.95 9.48 -61.04
CA ARG A 322 1.03 9.98 -62.09
C ARG A 322 1.61 11.16 -62.85
N LEU A 323 2.28 12.08 -62.16
CA LEU A 323 2.94 13.23 -62.76
C LEU A 323 4.09 12.79 -63.67
N GLY A 324 4.92 11.84 -63.21
CA GLY A 324 5.98 11.23 -64.01
C GLY A 324 5.45 10.59 -65.29
N THR A 325 4.42 9.75 -65.19
CA THR A 325 3.80 9.11 -66.37
C THR A 325 3.25 10.15 -67.37
N LYS A 326 2.61 11.22 -66.89
CA LYS A 326 2.12 12.30 -67.77
C LYS A 326 3.26 13.05 -68.47
N LEU A 327 4.36 13.33 -67.77
CA LEU A 327 5.52 13.99 -68.36
C LEU A 327 6.22 13.09 -69.39
N GLU A 328 6.30 11.79 -69.16
CA GLU A 328 6.80 10.85 -70.16
C GLU A 328 5.92 10.81 -71.42
N GLN A 329 4.59 10.84 -71.25
CA GLN A 329 3.66 10.92 -72.38
C GLN A 329 3.86 12.19 -73.22
N THR A 330 4.24 13.32 -72.62
CA THR A 330 4.51 14.56 -73.38
C THR A 330 5.73 14.48 -74.30
N LYS A 331 6.66 13.53 -74.09
CA LYS A 331 7.79 13.29 -75.02
C LYS A 331 7.36 12.65 -76.35
N HIS A 332 6.17 12.05 -76.40
CA HIS A 332 5.66 11.34 -77.58
C HIS A 332 4.61 12.13 -78.36
N VAL A 333 4.36 13.40 -77.98
CA VAL A 333 3.44 14.27 -78.72
C VAL A 333 4.22 15.00 -79.82
N GLU A 334 4.21 14.44 -81.04
CA GLU A 334 4.62 15.19 -82.24
C GLU A 334 3.59 16.26 -82.55
N LEU A 335 4.02 17.52 -82.65
CA LEU A 335 3.19 18.63 -83.10
C LEU A 335 2.89 18.45 -84.60
N PRO A 336 1.63 18.57 -85.06
CA PRO A 336 1.32 18.49 -86.48
C PRO A 336 1.96 19.69 -87.19
N VAL A 337 2.95 19.41 -88.05
CA VAL A 337 3.52 20.41 -88.96
C VAL A 337 2.42 20.81 -89.95
N ARG A 338 1.90 22.03 -89.82
CA ARG A 338 1.04 22.64 -90.84
C ARG A 338 1.88 22.76 -92.12
N LYS A 339 1.54 21.99 -93.15
CA LYS A 339 2.00 22.26 -94.51
C LYS A 339 1.35 23.56 -94.95
N GLU A 340 2.13 24.63 -95.07
CA GLU A 340 1.70 25.80 -95.84
C GLU A 340 1.70 25.40 -97.32
N GLU A 341 0.53 25.50 -97.93
CA GLU A 341 0.34 25.40 -99.38
C GLU A 341 1.06 26.59 -100.04
N GLU A 342 2.15 26.34 -100.76
CA GLU A 342 2.63 27.27 -101.78
C GLU A 342 1.66 27.22 -102.97
N ALA A 343 0.77 28.21 -103.03
CA ALA A 343 -0.06 28.52 -104.19
C ALA A 343 0.33 29.90 -104.74
N SER A 344 1.09 29.91 -105.84
CA SER A 344 1.28 31.03 -106.80
C SER A 344 2.45 30.66 -107.72
N VAL A 345 2.39 30.56 -109.06
CA VAL A 345 1.45 30.88 -110.15
C VAL A 345 1.81 29.94 -111.31
#